data_AF-A0A3A6PYY4-F1
#
_entry.id   AF-A0A3A6PYY4-F1
#
_cell.length_a   1.000
_cell.length_b   1.000
_cell.length_c   1.000
_cell.angle_alpha   90.00
_cell.angle_beta   90.00
_cell.angle_gamma   90.00
#
_symmetry.space_group_name_H-M   'P 1'
#
loop_
_entity.id
_entity.type
_entity.pdbx_description
1 polymer ?
#
loop_
_entity_poly.entity_id
_entity_poly.type
_entity_poly.pdbx_seq_one_letter_code
_entity_poly.pdbx_strand_id
1 'polypeptide(L)'
;MGHRVIEDVENRVGNRVIRRKIIRTDDPQYPSGYRYALHHGYTDDGGTILRYDNENETVGRHERHTGTEVTEIEFPGMMELRDRFLTKIETQP
;
A
#
# COMPACT_ATOMS: atom_id res chain seq x y z
N MET A 1 -3.91 15.01 16.62
CA MET A 1 -3.14 14.16 15.70
C MET A 1 -2.93 14.93 14.42
N GLY A 2 -1.67 15.21 14.12
CA GLY A 2 -1.27 15.85 12.87
C GLY A 2 -1.02 14.80 11.80
N HIS A 3 -1.43 15.08 10.56
CA HIS A 3 -1.06 14.24 9.43
C HIS A 3 -0.53 15.08 8.28
N ARG A 4 0.39 14.50 7.52
CA ARG A 4 0.94 15.08 6.30
C ARG A 4 0.82 14.07 5.17
N VAL A 5 0.12 14.45 4.12
CA VAL A 5 0.09 13.68 2.87
C VAL A 5 1.48 13.76 2.22
N ILE A 6 2.08 12.61 1.98
CA ILE A 6 3.35 12.47 1.24
C ILE A 6 3.03 12.11 -0.21
N GLU A 7 2.16 11.12 -0.41
CA GLU A 7 1.63 10.75 -1.72
C GLU A 7 0.13 10.51 -1.63
N ASP A 8 -0.60 11.00 -2.63
CA ASP A 8 -1.98 10.62 -2.90
C ASP A 8 -2.16 10.71 -4.41
N VAL A 9 -1.75 9.63 -5.09
CA VAL A 9 -1.73 9.56 -6.56
C VAL A 9 -2.41 8.29 -7.04
N GLU A 10 -3.13 8.43 -8.14
CA GLU A 10 -3.76 7.32 -8.84
C GLU A 10 -3.40 7.40 -10.33
N ASN A 11 -2.83 6.33 -10.85
CA ASN A 11 -2.49 6.17 -12.26
C ASN A 11 -3.35 5.04 -12.83
N ARG A 12 -4.09 5.32 -13.91
CA ARG A 12 -4.91 4.34 -14.62
C ARG A 12 -4.36 4.12 -16.02
N VAL A 13 -4.20 2.86 -16.41
CA VAL A 13 -3.75 2.48 -17.76
C VAL A 13 -4.61 1.31 -18.22
N GLY A 14 -5.48 1.54 -19.21
CA GLY A 14 -6.46 0.55 -19.64
C GLY A 14 -7.36 0.13 -18.48
N ASN A 15 -7.42 -1.18 -18.20
CA ASN A 15 -8.16 -1.74 -17.06
C ASN A 15 -7.30 -1.91 -15.79
N ARG A 16 -6.07 -1.37 -15.74
CA ARG A 16 -5.20 -1.43 -14.56
C ARG A 16 -5.20 -0.10 -13.82
N VAL A 17 -5.09 -0.17 -12.49
CA VAL A 17 -4.96 0.98 -11.60
C VAL A 17 -3.80 0.79 -10.62
N ILE A 18 -3.02 1.84 -10.44
CA ILE A 18 -1.98 1.97 -9.42
C ILE A 18 -2.36 3.13 -8.52
N ARG A 19 -2.71 2.85 -7.27
CA ARG A 19 -2.95 3.84 -6.21
C ARG A 19 -1.79 3.83 -5.23
N ARG A 20 -1.26 5.01 -4.92
CA ARG A 20 -0.23 5.18 -3.88
C ARG A 20 -0.70 6.28 -2.95
N LYS A 21 -1.15 5.87 -1.77
CA LYS A 21 -1.52 6.75 -0.68
C LYS A 21 -0.55 6.54 0.48
N ILE A 22 0.16 7.61 0.85
CA ILE A 22 1.14 7.61 1.95
C ILE A 22 0.90 8.86 2.77
N ILE A 23 0.58 8.66 4.04
CA ILE A 23 0.33 9.72 5.01
C ILE A 23 1.28 9.51 6.18
N ARG A 24 2.06 10.54 6.52
CA ARG A 24 2.80 10.57 7.78
C ARG A 24 1.87 11.02 8.89
N THR A 25 1.85 10.31 10.01
CA THR A 25 0.91 10.53 11.11
C THR A 25 1.58 10.29 12.46
N ASP A 26 1.07 10.92 13.51
CA ASP A 26 1.43 10.72 14.92
C ASP A 26 0.41 9.83 15.68
N ASP A 27 -0.52 9.23 14.95
CA ASP A 27 -1.57 8.36 15.49
C ASP A 27 -0.98 7.04 16.03
N PRO A 28 -1.22 6.68 17.31
CA PRO A 28 -0.71 5.45 17.92
C PRO A 28 -1.25 4.16 17.29
N GLN A 29 -2.33 4.22 16.51
CA GLN A 29 -2.77 3.09 15.69
C GLN A 29 -1.72 2.72 14.60
N TYR A 30 -0.89 3.68 14.21
CA TYR A 30 0.15 3.53 13.20
C TYR A 30 1.53 3.79 13.81
N PRO A 31 2.06 2.85 14.64
CA PRO A 31 3.33 3.03 15.35
C PRO A 31 4.54 3.19 14.42
N SER A 32 4.42 2.80 13.15
CA SER A 32 5.41 3.07 12.11
C SER A 32 5.59 4.56 11.79
N GLY A 33 4.66 5.42 12.22
CA GLY A 33 4.56 6.83 11.86
C GLY A 33 3.93 7.08 10.48
N TYR A 34 3.43 6.03 9.82
CA TYR A 34 2.83 6.11 8.50
C TYR A 34 1.53 5.32 8.41
N ARG A 35 0.49 5.93 7.84
CA ARG A 35 -0.69 5.24 7.31
C ARG A 35 -0.55 5.19 5.79
N TYR A 36 -0.66 4.00 5.20
CA TYR A 36 -0.47 3.86 3.76
C TYR A 36 -1.36 2.79 3.14
N ALA A 37 -1.62 2.97 1.84
CA ALA A 37 -2.23 1.99 0.96
C ALA A 37 -1.58 2.10 -0.42
N LEU A 38 -0.76 1.11 -0.76
CA LEU A 38 -0.14 0.94 -2.08
C LEU A 38 -0.91 -0.18 -2.78
N HIS A 39 -1.64 0.12 -3.83
CA HIS A 39 -2.53 -0.84 -4.48
C HIS A 39 -2.26 -0.85 -5.98
N HIS A 40 -2.06 -2.05 -6.51
CA HIS A 40 -2.04 -2.37 -7.92
C HIS A 40 -3.11 -3.43 -8.18
N GLY A 41 -4.02 -3.14 -9.08
CA GLY A 41 -5.15 -4.01 -9.36
C GLY A 41 -5.85 -3.60 -10.64
N TYR A 42 -7.03 -4.16 -10.82
CA TYR A 42 -7.88 -3.82 -11.94
C TYR A 42 -8.88 -2.71 -11.59
N THR A 43 -9.25 -1.89 -12.57
CA THR A 43 -10.31 -0.89 -12.43
C THR A 43 -11.71 -1.51 -12.51
N ASP A 44 -11.81 -2.71 -13.07
CA ASP A 44 -13.01 -3.53 -13.10
C ASP A 44 -13.02 -4.51 -11.91
N ASP A 45 -14.02 -5.40 -11.86
CA ASP A 45 -14.13 -6.45 -10.83
C ASP A 45 -13.02 -7.52 -10.91
N GLY A 46 -11.96 -7.30 -11.72
CA GLY A 46 -10.79 -8.17 -11.82
C GLY A 46 -9.93 -8.25 -10.54
N GLY A 47 -10.20 -7.38 -9.56
CA GLY A 47 -9.66 -7.52 -8.20
C GLY A 47 -8.24 -6.98 -7.99
N THR A 48 -7.62 -7.40 -6.88
CA THR A 48 -6.29 -6.92 -6.44
C THR A 48 -5.19 -7.82 -7.01
N ILE A 49 -4.23 -7.22 -7.71
CA ILE A 49 -3.01 -7.93 -8.15
C ILE A 49 -1.99 -7.94 -7.01
N LEU A 50 -1.69 -6.77 -6.46
CA LEU A 50 -0.76 -6.58 -5.36
C LEU A 50 -1.18 -5.37 -4.54
N ARG A 51 -1.30 -5.51 -3.23
CA ARG A 51 -1.51 -4.38 -2.33
C ARG A 51 -0.66 -4.51 -1.07
N TYR A 52 -0.10 -3.39 -0.63
CA TYR A 52 0.52 -3.25 0.69
C TYR A 52 -0.22 -2.19 1.47
N ASP A 53 -0.64 -2.51 2.69
CA ASP A 53 -1.23 -1.53 3.60
C ASP A 53 -0.97 -1.87 5.06
N ASN A 54 -1.42 -0.99 5.94
CA ASN A 54 -1.50 -1.22 7.38
C ASN A 54 -2.86 -0.80 7.94
N GLU A 55 -3.91 -0.84 7.12
CA GLU A 55 -5.27 -0.47 7.49
C GLU A 55 -6.08 -1.70 7.88
N ASN A 56 -5.61 -2.39 8.92
CA ASN A 56 -6.25 -3.59 9.46
C ASN A 56 -6.59 -3.41 10.95
N GLU A 57 -7.25 -4.42 11.53
CA GLU A 57 -7.71 -4.40 12.92
C GLU A 57 -6.56 -4.54 13.94
N THR A 58 -5.37 -4.99 13.49
CA THR A 58 -4.21 -5.22 14.34
C THR A 58 -3.24 -4.04 14.28
N VAL A 59 -3.10 -3.33 15.40
CA VAL A 59 -2.21 -2.16 15.52
C VAL A 59 -0.77 -2.53 15.12
N GLY A 60 -0.18 -1.73 14.24
CA GLY A 60 1.21 -1.89 13.79
C GLY A 60 1.46 -3.06 12.84
N ARG A 61 0.42 -3.81 12.45
CA ARG A 61 0.56 -4.91 11.49
C ARG A 61 0.60 -4.36 10.07
N HIS A 62 1.54 -4.88 9.28
CA HIS A 62 1.71 -4.53 7.87
C HIS A 62 1.38 -5.74 7.02
N GLU A 63 0.56 -5.55 5.99
CA GLU A 63 0.03 -6.65 5.19
C GLU A 63 0.40 -6.49 3.72
N ARG A 64 0.63 -7.63 3.08
CA ARG A 64 0.70 -7.80 1.64
C ARG A 64 -0.49 -8.65 1.20
N HIS A 65 -1.24 -8.12 0.25
CA HIS A 65 -2.39 -8.73 -0.38
C HIS A 65 -2.01 -9.10 -1.81
N THR A 66 -2.18 -10.36 -2.20
CA THR A 66 -1.93 -10.85 -3.57
C THR A 66 -3.10 -11.73 -4.00
N GLY A 67 -3.95 -11.23 -4.90
CA GLY A 67 -5.24 -11.88 -5.17
C GLY A 67 -6.10 -11.94 -3.90
N THR A 68 -6.38 -13.16 -3.42
CA THR A 68 -7.13 -13.43 -2.19
C THR A 68 -6.24 -13.75 -0.99
N GLU A 69 -4.92 -13.83 -1.18
CA GLU A 69 -3.97 -14.15 -0.12
C GLU A 69 -3.55 -12.89 0.63
N VAL A 70 -3.64 -12.93 1.96
CA VAL A 70 -3.16 -11.87 2.85
C VAL A 70 -2.05 -12.42 3.73
N THR A 71 -0.87 -11.81 3.64
CA THR A 71 0.32 -12.19 4.42
C THR A 71 0.84 -10.99 5.18
N GLU A 72 1.18 -11.20 6.45
CA GLU A 72 1.92 -10.20 7.22
C GLU A 72 3.34 -10.05 6.67
N ILE A 73 3.86 -8.83 6.69
CA ILE A 73 5.21 -8.50 6.25
C ILE A 73 5.90 -7.61 7.28
N GLU A 74 7.22 -7.63 7.29
CA GLU A 74 7.99 -6.62 8.01
C GLU A 74 7.88 -5.25 7.30
N PHE A 75 7.95 -4.18 8.10
CA PHE A 75 7.99 -2.81 7.60
C PHE A 75 9.43 -2.30 7.59
N PRO A 76 10.12 -2.32 6.44
CA PRO A 76 11.50 -1.83 6.35
C PRO A 76 11.60 -0.29 6.44
N GLY A 77 10.46 0.40 6.38
CA GLY A 77 10.38 1.84 6.23
C GLY A 77 9.56 2.23 5.00
N MET A 78 8.97 3.43 5.03
CA MET A 78 7.96 3.81 4.04
C MET A 78 8.52 3.88 2.62
N MET A 79 9.70 4.47 2.43
CA MET A 79 10.29 4.64 1.11
C MET A 79 10.80 3.32 0.53
N GLU A 80 11.38 2.44 1.36
CA GLU A 80 11.82 1.12 0.90
C GLU A 80 10.62 0.23 0.54
N LEU A 81 9.55 0.25 1.34
CA LEU A 81 8.33 -0.49 1.02
C LEU A 81 7.68 0.02 -0.28
N ARG A 82 7.67 1.34 -0.47
CA ARG A 82 7.19 1.97 -1.71
C ARG A 82 8.03 1.52 -2.91
N ASP A 83 9.34 1.55 -2.81
CA ASP A 83 10.24 1.14 -3.90
C ASP A 83 10.07 -0.35 -4.24
N ARG A 84 9.96 -1.20 -3.22
CA ARG A 84 9.63 -2.63 -3.36
C ARG A 84 8.31 -2.83 -4.10
N PHE A 85 7.30 -2.02 -3.81
CA PHE A 85 6.02 -2.06 -4.52
C PHE A 85 6.18 -1.67 -6.00
N LEU A 86 6.87 -0.57 -6.31
CA LEU A 86 7.10 -0.12 -7.68
C LEU A 86 7.87 -1.16 -8.51
N THR A 87 8.96 -1.67 -7.96
CA THR A 87 9.76 -2.72 -8.61
C THR A 87 8.92 -3.96 -8.89
N LYS A 88 8.05 -4.38 -7.94
CA LYS A 88 7.18 -5.53 -8.13
C LYS A 88 6.13 -5.33 -9.22
N ILE A 89 5.58 -4.14 -9.39
CA ILE A 89 4.57 -3.90 -10.43
C ILE A 89 5.20 -3.69 -11.81
N GLU A 90 6.43 -3.19 -11.89
CA GLU A 90 7.18 -3.06 -13.16
C GLU A 90 7.67 -4.42 -13.68
N THR A 91 8.02 -5.33 -12.79
CA THR A 91 8.47 -6.69 -13.14
C THR A 91 7.31 -7.67 -13.40
N GLN A 92 6.06 -7.27 -13.16
CA GLN A 92 4.88 -8.08 -13.43
C GLN A 92 4.34 -7.80 -14.85
N PRO A 93 4.31 -8.80 -15.75
CA PRO A 93 3.82 -8.64 -17.12
C PRO A 93 2.33 -8.26 -17.22
#